data_AF-A0A2X0K0A3-F1
#
_entry.id   AF-A0A2X0K0A3-F1
#
_cell.length_a   1.000
_cell.length_b   1.000
_cell.length_c   1.000
_cell.angle_alpha   90.00
_cell.angle_beta   90.00
_cell.angle_gamma   90.00
#
_symmetry.space_group_name_H-M   'P 1'
#
loop_
_entity.id
_entity.type
_entity.pdbx_description
1 polymer ?
#
loop_
_entity_poly.entity_id
_entity_poly.type
_entity_poly.pdbx_seq_one_letter_code
_entity_poly.pdbx_strand_id
1 'polypeptide(L)'
;MIYFYALFALFLAVTGTGTVRAGLQVWRNQTPPGWVARPNPVFSEPVWHGVRRALVPMGAFQWFLSSMVLAVGIVITSDRAGTPTPGPMWANLLLWLAILGLLTSGWVAFSVVAFNRPQFLVPRHLRDQLGSWTAYRQRA
;
A
#
# COMPACT_ATOMS: atom_id res chain seq x y z
N MET A 1 -23.83 -10.95 1.81
CA MET A 1 -23.04 -9.70 1.70
C MET A 1 -21.67 -9.78 2.37
N ILE A 2 -21.51 -10.40 3.54
CA ILE A 2 -20.18 -10.55 4.19
C ILE A 2 -19.12 -11.22 3.29
N TYR A 3 -19.52 -12.20 2.47
CA TYR A 3 -18.63 -12.89 1.53
C TYR A 3 -17.95 -11.95 0.53
N PHE A 4 -18.63 -10.89 0.09
CA PHE A 4 -18.03 -9.90 -0.81
C PHE A 4 -16.88 -9.16 -0.13
N TYR A 5 -17.10 -8.65 1.09
CA TYR A 5 -16.07 -7.97 1.89
C TYR A 5 -14.90 -8.90 2.22
N ALA A 6 -15.18 -10.16 2.57
CA ALA A 6 -14.16 -11.16 2.87
C ALA A 6 -13.30 -11.49 1.64
N LEU A 7 -13.92 -11.71 0.47
CA LEU A 7 -13.20 -11.95 -0.78
C LEU A 7 -12.39 -10.73 -1.22
N PHE A 8 -12.94 -9.52 -1.08
CA PHE A 8 -12.24 -8.30 -1.43
C PHE A 8 -11.06 -8.02 -0.48
N ALA A 9 -11.24 -8.22 0.83
CA ALA A 9 -10.16 -8.15 1.81
C ALA A 9 -9.08 -9.19 1.50
N LEU A 10 -9.45 -10.44 1.22
CA LEU A 10 -8.49 -11.48 0.84
C LEU A 10 -7.69 -11.09 -0.41
N PHE A 11 -8.36 -10.58 -1.44
CA PHE A 11 -7.70 -10.07 -2.64
C PHE A 11 -6.68 -8.96 -2.31
N LEU A 12 -7.05 -8.00 -1.46
CA LEU A 12 -6.17 -6.93 -1.01
C LEU A 12 -5.00 -7.46 -0.17
N ALA A 13 -5.21 -8.45 0.70
CA ALA A 13 -4.15 -9.06 1.50
C ALA A 13 -3.16 -9.86 0.64
N VAL A 14 -3.66 -10.62 -0.35
CA VAL A 14 -2.83 -11.38 -1.29
C VAL A 14 -1.99 -10.45 -2.15
N THR A 15 -2.62 -9.43 -2.74
CA THR A 15 -1.90 -8.43 -3.56
C THR A 15 -0.93 -7.62 -2.70
N GLY A 16 -1.33 -7.18 -1.49
CA GLY A 16 -0.47 -6.54 -0.49
C GLY A 16 0.77 -7.34 -0.17
N THR A 17 0.60 -8.64 0.11
CA THR A 17 1.71 -9.56 0.36
C THR A 17 2.62 -9.70 -0.85
N GLY A 18 2.06 -9.83 -2.05
CA GLY A 18 2.82 -9.86 -3.29
C GLY A 18 3.65 -8.59 -3.50
N THR A 19 3.06 -7.42 -3.25
CA THR A 19 3.73 -6.12 -3.36
C THR A 19 4.84 -5.96 -2.34
N VAL A 20 4.62 -6.34 -1.06
CA VAL A 20 5.69 -6.31 -0.04
C VAL A 20 6.82 -7.25 -0.41
N ARG A 21 6.52 -8.49 -0.83
CA ARG A 21 7.55 -9.46 -1.24
C ARG A 21 8.38 -8.94 -2.42
N ALA A 22 7.71 -8.39 -3.43
CA ALA A 22 8.37 -7.77 -4.58
C ALA A 22 9.23 -6.58 -4.15
N GLY A 23 8.71 -5.72 -3.27
CA GLY A 23 9.46 -4.59 -2.71
C GLY A 23 10.69 -5.03 -1.93
N LEU A 24 10.60 -6.10 -1.14
CA LEU A 24 11.75 -6.67 -0.43
C LEU A 24 12.78 -7.30 -1.38
N GLN A 25 12.33 -7.96 -2.46
CA GLN A 25 13.23 -8.48 -3.51
C GLN A 25 13.99 -7.33 -4.17
N VAL A 26 13.29 -6.26 -4.57
CA VAL A 26 13.92 -5.03 -5.07
C VAL A 26 14.89 -4.49 -4.04
N TRP A 27 14.49 -4.37 -2.77
CA TRP A 27 15.33 -3.83 -1.69
C TRP A 27 16.63 -4.62 -1.50
N ARG A 28 16.56 -5.94 -1.70
CA ARG A 28 17.70 -6.89 -1.64
C ARG A 28 18.49 -7.00 -2.95
N ASN A 29 18.17 -6.19 -3.96
CA ASN A 29 18.78 -6.26 -5.29
C ASN A 29 18.64 -7.64 -5.97
N GLN A 30 17.52 -8.32 -5.71
CA GLN A 30 17.15 -9.60 -6.34
C GLN A 30 16.31 -9.35 -7.59
N THR A 31 16.20 -10.35 -8.46
CA THR A 31 15.35 -10.30 -9.65
C THR A 31 13.88 -10.05 -9.25
N PRO A 32 13.30 -8.89 -9.60
CA PRO A 32 11.93 -8.59 -9.22
C PRO A 32 10.95 -9.33 -10.13
N PRO A 33 9.67 -9.47 -9.72
CA PRO A 33 8.65 -10.08 -10.56
C PRO A 33 8.47 -9.33 -11.89
N GLY A 34 8.07 -10.04 -12.95
CA GLY A 34 7.95 -9.47 -14.29
C GLY A 34 7.05 -8.23 -14.37
N TRP A 35 5.97 -8.17 -13.58
CA TRP A 35 5.07 -7.02 -13.53
C TRP A 35 5.70 -5.77 -12.88
N VAL A 36 6.73 -5.93 -12.04
CA VAL A 36 7.54 -4.82 -11.51
C VAL A 36 8.62 -4.44 -12.52
N ALA A 37 9.25 -5.43 -13.15
CA ALA A 37 10.37 -5.24 -14.07
C ALA A 37 9.97 -4.56 -15.38
N ARG A 38 8.72 -4.71 -15.81
CA ARG A 38 8.19 -4.08 -17.03
C ARG A 38 7.73 -2.65 -16.76
N PRO A 39 8.02 -1.66 -17.63
CA PRO A 39 7.40 -0.35 -17.57
C PRO A 39 5.88 -0.47 -17.67
N ASN A 40 5.15 0.25 -16.81
CA ASN A 40 3.70 0.36 -16.94
C ASN A 40 3.37 1.53 -17.88
N PRO A 41 2.69 1.30 -19.02
CA PRO A 41 2.40 2.36 -20.00
C PRO A 41 1.51 3.48 -19.45
N VAL A 42 0.82 3.25 -18.33
CA VAL A 42 -0.02 4.26 -17.65
C VAL A 42 0.82 5.31 -16.92
N PHE A 43 2.04 4.96 -16.49
CA PHE A 43 2.90 5.86 -15.71
C PHE A 43 4.08 6.35 -16.54
N SER A 44 4.42 7.63 -16.38
CA SER A 44 5.68 8.15 -16.90
C SER A 44 6.87 7.45 -16.22
N GLU A 45 8.01 7.34 -16.90
CA GLU A 45 9.20 6.68 -16.35
C GLU A 45 9.59 7.17 -14.94
N PRO A 46 9.63 8.49 -14.64
CA PRO A 46 10.01 8.95 -13.30
C PRO A 46 9.03 8.49 -12.21
N VAL A 47 7.74 8.45 -12.54
CA VAL A 47 6.69 7.97 -11.63
C VAL A 47 6.83 6.46 -11.42
N TRP A 48 7.08 5.71 -12.50
CA TRP A 48 7.28 4.26 -12.41
C TRP A 48 8.49 3.87 -11.56
N HIS A 49 9.61 4.60 -11.70
CA HIS A 49 10.77 4.46 -10.81
C HIS A 49 10.43 4.81 -9.36
N GLY A 50 9.62 5.85 -9.13
CA GLY A 50 9.03 6.14 -7.82
C GLY A 50 8.25 4.97 -7.23
N VAL A 51 7.34 4.38 -8.01
CA VAL A 51 6.50 3.26 -7.60
C VAL A 51 7.35 2.04 -7.20
N ARG A 52 8.40 1.73 -7.97
CA ARG A 52 9.34 0.63 -7.64
C ARG A 52 10.02 0.82 -6.28
N ARG A 53 10.37 2.06 -5.93
CA ARG A 53 10.96 2.39 -4.62
C ARG A 53 9.93 2.30 -3.49
N ALA A 54 8.66 2.61 -3.78
CA ALA A 54 7.56 2.64 -2.82
C ALA A 54 6.79 1.31 -2.68
N LEU A 55 7.25 0.20 -3.27
CA LEU A 55 6.53 -1.08 -3.23
C LEU A 55 6.23 -1.57 -1.80
N VAL A 56 7.19 -1.47 -0.88
CA VAL A 56 6.97 -1.88 0.52
C VAL A 56 5.88 -1.04 1.20
N PRO A 57 5.95 0.30 1.24
CA PRO A 57 4.86 1.08 1.82
C PRO A 57 3.52 0.95 1.06
N MET A 58 3.53 0.73 -0.26
CA MET A 58 2.30 0.43 -1.01
C MET A 58 1.69 -0.92 -0.62
N GLY A 59 2.51 -1.94 -0.38
CA GLY A 59 2.03 -3.23 0.11
C GLY A 59 1.49 -3.14 1.54
N ALA A 60 2.12 -2.33 2.41
CA ALA A 60 1.60 -2.03 3.74
C ALA A 60 0.25 -1.31 3.68
N PHE A 61 0.09 -0.34 2.76
CA PHE A 61 -1.18 0.33 2.49
C PHE A 61 -2.28 -0.68 2.12
N GLN A 62 -2.00 -1.61 1.22
CA GLN A 62 -2.95 -2.66 0.82
C GLN A 62 -3.35 -3.56 1.99
N TRP A 63 -2.42 -3.88 2.89
CA TRP A 63 -2.70 -4.62 4.12
C TRP A 63 -3.62 -3.87 5.08
N PHE A 64 -3.35 -2.59 5.34
CA PHE A 64 -4.23 -1.79 6.18
C PHE A 64 -5.61 -1.58 5.53
N LEU A 65 -5.67 -1.44 4.20
CA LEU A 65 -6.93 -1.37 3.47
C LEU A 65 -7.75 -2.66 3.61
N SER A 66 -7.09 -3.81 3.49
CA SER A 66 -7.71 -5.13 3.71
C SER A 66 -8.34 -5.22 5.11
N SER A 67 -7.59 -4.86 6.15
CA SER A 67 -8.07 -4.87 7.54
C SER A 67 -9.26 -3.93 7.74
N MET A 68 -9.23 -2.75 7.11
CA MET A 68 -10.34 -1.79 7.16
C MET A 68 -11.60 -2.32 6.48
N VAL A 69 -11.47 -2.89 5.27
CA VAL A 69 -12.58 -3.50 4.52
C VAL A 69 -13.23 -4.62 5.34
N LEU A 70 -12.42 -5.47 5.97
CA LEU A 70 -12.92 -6.57 6.79
C LEU A 70 -13.66 -6.05 8.04
N ALA A 71 -13.09 -5.07 8.75
CA ALA A 71 -13.71 -4.46 9.92
C ALA A 71 -15.06 -3.80 9.59
N VAL A 72 -15.12 -3.03 8.50
CA VAL A 72 -16.36 -2.41 8.01
C VAL A 72 -17.38 -3.47 7.58
N GLY A 73 -16.94 -4.52 6.89
CA GLY A 73 -17.80 -5.64 6.50
C GLY A 73 -18.47 -6.31 7.70
N ILE A 74 -17.71 -6.56 8.78
CA ILE A 74 -18.23 -7.11 10.03
C ILE A 74 -19.31 -6.20 10.62
N VAL A 75 -18.99 -4.91 10.81
CA VAL A 75 -19.92 -3.93 11.41
C VAL A 75 -21.23 -3.82 10.63
N ILE A 76 -21.18 -3.69 9.31
CA ILE A 76 -22.38 -3.58 8.46
C ILE A 76 -23.22 -4.86 8.55
N THR A 77 -22.58 -6.02 8.59
CA THR A 77 -23.32 -7.30 8.62
C THR A 77 -23.91 -7.62 9.98
N SER A 78 -23.26 -7.23 11.07
CA SER A 78 -23.77 -7.39 12.43
C SER A 78 -24.95 -6.46 12.72
N ASP A 79 -24.91 -5.22 12.22
CA ASP A 79 -25.99 -4.25 12.35
C ASP A 79 -27.26 -4.73 11.64
N ARG A 80 -27.10 -5.26 10.41
CA ARG A 80 -28.21 -5.83 9.63
C ARG A 80 -28.79 -7.12 10.21
N ALA A 81 -28.03 -7.86 11.01
CA ALA A 81 -28.50 -9.09 11.65
C ALA A 81 -29.37 -8.82 12.89
N GLY A 82 -29.57 -7.55 13.28
CA GLY A 82 -30.34 -7.18 14.46
C GLY A 82 -29.69 -7.62 15.78
N THR A 83 -28.45 -8.09 15.73
CA THR A 83 -27.63 -8.34 16.91
C THR A 83 -27.06 -7.00 17.37
N PRO A 84 -27.48 -6.45 18.52
CA PRO A 84 -26.86 -5.27 19.10
C PRO A 84 -25.51 -5.72 19.66
N THR A 85 -24.55 -5.96 18.78
CA THR A 85 -23.14 -5.96 19.17
C THR A 85 -22.78 -4.49 19.31
N PRO A 86 -22.64 -3.94 20.54
CA PRO A 86 -21.82 -2.75 20.69
C PRO A 86 -20.52 -3.09 19.98
N GLY A 87 -20.22 -2.39 18.88
CA GLY A 87 -19.07 -2.71 18.04
C GLY A 87 -17.90 -2.92 18.97
N PRO A 88 -17.40 -4.16 19.12
CA PRO A 88 -16.62 -4.49 20.29
C PRO A 88 -15.39 -3.60 20.25
N MET A 89 -14.99 -3.05 21.40
CA MET A 89 -13.96 -1.99 21.45
C MET A 89 -12.72 -2.32 20.61
N TRP A 90 -12.37 -3.62 20.51
CA TRP A 90 -11.32 -4.13 19.63
C TRP A 90 -11.54 -3.82 18.13
N ALA A 91 -12.76 -3.92 17.60
CA ALA A 91 -13.07 -3.63 16.20
C ALA A 91 -12.91 -2.14 15.87
N ASN A 92 -13.33 -1.27 16.80
CA ASN A 92 -13.13 0.17 16.67
C ASN A 92 -11.64 0.54 16.76
N LEU A 93 -10.90 -0.06 17.69
CA LEU A 93 -9.44 0.10 17.78
C LEU A 93 -8.73 -0.38 16.51
N LEU A 94 -9.10 -1.54 15.97
CA LEU A 94 -8.57 -2.04 14.69
C LEU A 94 -8.88 -1.09 13.53
N LEU A 95 -10.08 -0.50 13.50
CA LEU A 95 -10.45 0.47 12.48
C LEU A 95 -9.57 1.72 12.56
N TRP A 96 -9.38 2.29 13.75
CA TRP A 96 -8.50 3.44 13.96
C TRP A 96 -7.04 3.14 13.61
N LEU A 97 -6.54 1.96 14.02
CA LEU A 97 -5.19 1.51 13.65
C LEU A 97 -5.05 1.32 12.13
N ALA A 98 -6.08 0.80 11.47
CA ALA A 98 -6.10 0.64 10.02
C ALA A 98 -6.12 2.00 9.31
N ILE A 99 -6.90 2.97 9.79
CA ILE A 99 -6.93 4.34 9.25
C ILE A 99 -5.57 5.01 9.41
N LEU A 100 -4.99 4.96 10.62
CA LEU A 100 -3.65 5.51 10.86
C LEU A 100 -2.59 4.82 9.98
N GLY A 101 -2.65 3.49 9.87
CA GLY A 101 -1.79 2.72 8.99
C GLY A 101 -1.93 3.09 7.51
N LEU A 102 -3.15 3.29 7.02
CA LEU A 102 -3.45 3.75 5.67
C LEU A 102 -2.88 5.14 5.39
N LEU A 103 -3.16 6.10 6.28
CA LEU A 103 -2.70 7.47 6.12
C LEU A 103 -1.17 7.54 6.15
N THR A 104 -0.55 6.88 7.11
CA THR A 104 0.92 6.86 7.24
C THR A 104 1.59 6.17 6.06
N SER A 105 1.15 4.96 5.68
CA SER A 105 1.71 4.22 4.55
C SER A 105 1.47 4.92 3.20
N GLY A 106 0.28 5.53 3.02
CA GLY A 106 -0.04 6.33 1.85
C GLY A 106 0.82 7.58 1.73
N TRP A 107 0.99 8.32 2.83
CA TRP A 107 1.85 9.51 2.87
C TRP A 107 3.32 9.17 2.62
N VAL A 108 3.79 8.06 3.20
CA VAL A 108 5.14 7.53 2.97
C VAL A 108 5.33 7.11 1.52
N ALA A 109 4.39 6.36 0.94
CA ALA A 109 4.45 5.94 -0.45
C ALA A 109 4.49 7.15 -1.38
N PHE A 110 3.61 8.14 -1.16
CA PHE A 110 3.62 9.39 -1.90
C PHE A 110 4.96 10.12 -1.78
N SER A 111 5.48 10.25 -0.56
CA SER A 111 6.74 10.94 -0.30
C SER A 111 7.94 10.25 -1.00
N VAL A 112 7.94 8.91 -1.04
CA VAL A 112 8.97 8.13 -1.74
C VAL A 112 8.85 8.31 -3.25
N VAL A 113 7.64 8.28 -3.81
CA VAL A 113 7.41 8.46 -5.25
C VAL A 113 7.79 9.88 -5.69
N ALA A 114 7.26 10.89 -5.00
CA ALA A 114 7.37 12.30 -5.37
C ALA A 114 8.76 12.88 -5.09
N PHE A 115 9.36 12.53 -3.94
CA PHE A 115 10.57 13.19 -3.43
C PHE A 115 11.75 12.24 -3.18
N ASN A 116 11.58 10.92 -3.35
CA ASN A 116 12.57 9.92 -2.95
C ASN A 116 12.95 9.98 -1.45
N ARG A 117 11.98 10.30 -0.59
CA ARG A 117 12.17 10.44 0.86
C ARG A 117 11.07 9.69 1.64
N PRO A 118 11.39 9.16 2.85
CA PRO A 118 12.69 9.19 3.51
C PRO A 118 13.65 8.10 3.02
N GLN A 119 14.95 8.40 2.97
CA GLN A 119 15.97 7.51 2.37
C GLN A 119 16.11 6.14 3.05
N PHE A 120 15.74 6.02 4.34
CA PHE A 120 15.80 4.73 5.03
C PHE A 120 14.79 3.70 4.49
N LEU A 121 13.67 4.16 3.92
CA LEU A 121 12.65 3.31 3.28
C LEU A 121 12.93 3.04 1.80
N VAL A 122 13.93 3.72 1.22
CA VAL A 122 14.31 3.56 -0.18
C VAL A 122 15.43 2.51 -0.30
N PRO A 123 15.34 1.57 -1.27
CA PRO A 123 16.43 0.64 -1.58
C PRO A 123 17.76 1.35 -1.77
N ARG A 124 18.84 0.85 -1.15
CA ARG A 124 20.15 1.53 -1.12
C ARG A 124 20.67 1.96 -2.50
N HIS A 125 20.53 1.09 -3.50
CA HIS A 125 20.97 1.32 -4.89
C HIS A 125 20.07 2.28 -5.69
N LEU A 126 18.95 2.75 -5.13
CA LEU A 126 18.00 3.69 -5.76
C LEU A 126 17.91 5.04 -5.04
N ARG A 127 18.75 5.26 -4.02
CA ARG A 127 18.72 6.48 -3.20
C ARG A 127 19.19 7.73 -3.94
N ASP A 128 20.03 7.56 -4.94
CA ASP A 128 20.59 8.66 -5.73
C ASP A 128 19.65 9.11 -6.87
N GLN A 129 18.55 8.38 -7.09
CA GLN A 129 17.57 8.73 -8.10
C GLN A 129 16.73 9.95 -7.67
N LEU A 130 16.36 10.77 -8.63
CA LEU A 130 15.47 11.91 -8.38
C LEU A 130 14.04 11.42 -8.05
N GLY A 131 13.31 12.24 -7.27
CA GLY A 131 11.87 12.08 -7.11
C GLY A 131 11.13 12.46 -8.40
N SER A 132 9.92 11.94 -8.60
CA SER A 132 9.16 12.21 -9.84
C SER A 132 8.86 13.70 -10.04
N TRP A 133 8.58 14.44 -8.95
CA TRP A 133 8.36 15.88 -9.03
C TRP A 133 9.62 16.68 -9.34
N THR A 134 10.76 16.29 -8.76
CA THR A 134 12.04 16.94 -9.08
C THR A 134 12.45 16.69 -10.52
N ALA A 135 12.23 15.46 -11.02
CA ALA A 135 12.50 15.11 -12.41
C ALA A 135 11.59 15.87 -13.39
N TYR A 136 10.31 16.07 -13.04
CA TYR A 136 9.39 16.90 -13.83
C TYR A 136 9.87 18.35 -13.89
N ARG A 137 10.26 18.92 -12.75
CA ARG A 137 10.71 20.33 -12.66
C ARG A 137 12.01 20.61 -13.43
N GLN A 138 12.83 19.60 -13.68
CA GLN A 138 14.05 19.73 -14.49
C GLN A 138 13.80 19.58 -15.99
N ARG A 139 12.62 19.07 -16.39
CA ARG A 139 12.22 18.90 -17.78
C ARG A 139 11.29 20.01 -18.28
N ALA A 140 10.76 20.82 -17.37
CA ALA A 140 9.95 22.01 -17.64
C ALA A 140 10.84 23.26 -17.70
#